data_AF-A0A673YMC3-F1
#
_entry.id   AF-A0A673YMC3-F1
#
_cell.length_a   1.000
_cell.length_b   1.000
_cell.length_c   1.000
_cell.angle_alpha   90.00
_cell.angle_beta   90.00
_cell.angle_gamma   90.00
#
_symmetry.space_group_name_H-M   'P 1'
#
loop_
_entity.id
_entity.type
_entity.pdbx_description
1 polymer ?
#
loop_
_entity_poly.entity_id
_entity_poly.type
_entity_poly.pdbx_seq_one_letter_code
_entity_poly.pdbx_strand_id
1 'polypeptide(L)'
;MKFLHLLSTEASQDITFHCLSDLPLSPTDTYSANGPGQEYRDRPPRFRGWNGQMFEADTLLEPLTDECKIQDGSWHQSRFFFHTQDSYELPIVDIQEPPSSQPNHLLHLEVGPVCFL
;
A
#
# COMPACT_ATOMS: atom_id res chain seq x y z
N MET A 1 -6.93 10.56 -17.11
CA MET A 1 -7.82 10.06 -18.18
C MET A 1 -8.97 11.05 -18.37
N LYS A 2 -8.72 12.18 -19.06
CA LYS A 2 -9.56 13.39 -18.93
C LYS A 2 -11.04 13.20 -19.27
N PHE A 3 -11.37 12.50 -20.35
CA PHE A 3 -12.77 12.27 -20.72
C PHE A 3 -13.49 11.35 -19.74
N LEU A 4 -12.83 10.32 -19.21
CA LEU A 4 -13.45 9.43 -18.20
C LEU A 4 -13.77 10.21 -16.92
N HIS A 5 -12.87 11.06 -16.43
CA HIS A 5 -13.18 11.92 -15.27
C HIS A 5 -14.35 12.89 -15.52
N LEU A 6 -14.53 13.36 -16.75
CA LEU A 6 -15.65 14.25 -17.10
C LEU A 6 -16.99 13.51 -17.24
N LEU A 7 -16.95 12.22 -17.56
CA LEU A 7 -18.14 11.42 -17.86
C LEU A 7 -18.59 10.53 -16.70
N SER A 8 -17.84 10.51 -15.60
CA SER A 8 -18.07 9.63 -14.46
C SER A 8 -18.09 10.42 -13.17
N THR A 9 -19.01 10.04 -12.29
CA THR A 9 -19.19 10.64 -10.97
C THR A 9 -18.48 9.84 -9.88
N GLU A 10 -18.13 8.59 -10.16
CA GLU A 10 -17.43 7.74 -9.20
C GLU A 10 -16.23 7.07 -9.86
N ALA A 11 -15.25 6.73 -9.03
CA ALA A 11 -14.15 5.88 -9.42
C ALA A 11 -13.78 4.89 -8.32
N SER A 12 -13.27 3.73 -8.72
CA SER A 12 -12.69 2.76 -7.80
C SER A 12 -11.45 2.09 -8.37
N GLN A 13 -10.57 1.65 -7.49
CA GLN A 13 -9.34 0.92 -7.84
C GLN A 13 -8.89 0.10 -6.65
N ASP A 14 -8.23 -1.04 -6.89
CA ASP A 14 -7.54 -1.79 -5.86
C ASP A 14 -6.03 -1.91 -6.14
N ILE A 15 -5.24 -1.93 -5.07
CA ILE A 15 -3.80 -2.18 -5.10
C ILE A 15 -3.49 -3.27 -4.07
N THR A 16 -2.70 -4.25 -4.48
CA THR A 16 -2.35 -5.39 -3.64
C THR A 16 -0.84 -5.50 -3.50
N PHE A 17 -0.36 -5.54 -2.27
CA PHE A 17 1.01 -5.94 -1.95
C PHE A 17 1.03 -7.41 -1.55
N HIS A 18 1.91 -8.16 -2.19
CA HIS A 18 2.26 -9.51 -1.82
C HIS A 18 3.64 -9.47 -1.19
N CYS A 19 3.73 -9.89 0.07
CA CYS A 19 4.92 -9.75 0.89
C CYS A 19 5.41 -11.13 1.35
N LEU A 20 6.71 -11.37 1.25
CA LEU A 20 7.38 -12.50 1.88
C LEU A 20 8.49 -11.96 2.78
N SER A 21 8.34 -12.19 4.08
CA SER A 21 9.37 -11.96 5.07
C SER A 21 10.20 -13.22 5.27
N ASP A 22 11.51 -13.09 5.51
CA ASP A 22 12.29 -14.21 6.05
C ASP A 22 11.87 -14.53 7.50
N LEU A 23 12.00 -15.80 7.90
CA LEU A 23 11.89 -16.16 9.31
C LEU A 23 12.94 -15.38 10.13
N PRO A 24 12.63 -15.00 11.38
CA PRO A 24 13.59 -14.36 12.27
C PRO A 24 14.67 -15.37 12.69
N LEU A 25 15.63 -15.62 11.80
CA LEU A 25 16.74 -16.55 11.98
C LEU A 25 18.04 -15.76 12.25
N SER A 26 18.08 -15.00 13.34
CA SER A 26 19.27 -14.95 14.19
C SER A 26 19.05 -14.13 15.48
N PRO A 27 19.48 -14.61 16.67
CA PRO A 27 19.51 -13.78 17.89
C PRO A 27 20.54 -12.62 17.80
N THR A 28 21.36 -12.56 16.74
CA THR A 28 22.29 -11.47 16.48
C THR A 28 21.70 -10.27 15.76
N ASP A 29 20.46 -10.37 15.25
CA ASP A 29 19.75 -9.23 14.64
C ASP A 29 18.92 -8.45 15.67
N THR A 30 19.46 -8.36 16.89
CA THR A 30 19.16 -7.27 17.82
C THR A 30 19.86 -5.97 17.37
N TYR A 31 19.84 -5.67 16.07
CA TYR A 31 20.22 -4.35 15.57
C TYR A 31 19.05 -3.40 15.78
N SER A 32 19.08 -2.80 16.98
CA SER A 32 18.45 -1.55 17.34
C SER A 32 16.93 -1.51 17.15
N ALA A 33 16.22 -1.80 18.24
CA ALA A 33 14.85 -1.37 18.50
C ALA A 33 14.62 0.18 18.42
N ASN A 34 15.61 0.94 17.93
CA ASN A 34 15.69 2.40 17.84
C ASN A 34 16.60 2.83 16.65
N GLY A 35 16.63 2.06 15.56
CA GLY A 35 17.30 2.47 14.32
C GLY A 35 16.37 3.35 13.45
N PRO A 36 16.89 4.31 12.66
CA PRO A 36 16.07 5.16 11.79
C PRO A 36 15.23 4.37 10.76
N GLY A 37 15.56 3.10 10.50
CA GLY A 37 14.76 2.21 9.65
C GLY A 37 13.48 1.67 10.31
N GLN A 38 13.35 1.73 11.64
CA GLN A 38 12.16 1.28 12.36
C GLN A 38 11.06 2.35 12.41
N GLU A 39 11.42 3.63 12.35
CA GLU A 39 10.45 4.72 12.19
C GLU A 39 9.74 4.68 10.82
N TYR A 40 10.37 4.05 9.81
CA TYR A 40 9.75 3.73 8.53
C TYR A 40 8.94 2.42 8.54
N ARG A 41 9.09 1.55 9.56
CA ARG A 41 8.33 0.28 9.69
C ARG A 41 6.88 0.50 10.11
N ASP A 42 6.60 1.57 10.85
CA ASP A 42 5.26 1.86 11.40
C ASP A 42 4.44 2.84 10.56
N ARG A 43 5.02 3.44 9.52
CA ARG A 43 4.27 4.35 8.65
C ARG A 43 3.44 3.53 7.67
N PRO A 44 2.11 3.73 7.62
CA PRO A 44 1.28 3.08 6.62
C PRO A 44 1.68 3.55 5.21
N PRO A 45 1.53 2.71 4.17
CA PRO A 45 1.77 3.15 2.81
C PRO A 45 0.84 4.31 2.45
N ARG A 46 1.39 5.28 1.70
CA ARG A 46 0.65 6.46 1.25
C ARG A 46 0.51 6.44 -0.26
N PHE A 47 -0.70 6.67 -0.74
CA PHE A 47 -1.02 6.54 -2.17
C PHE A 47 -1.35 7.90 -2.76
N ARG A 48 -0.67 8.28 -3.84
CA ARG A 48 -0.96 9.54 -4.54
C ARG A 48 -1.96 9.29 -5.66
N GLY A 49 -3.08 9.99 -5.60
CA GLY A 49 -4.11 10.05 -6.63
C GLY A 49 -3.73 10.92 -7.83
N TRP A 50 -4.57 10.89 -8.86
CA TRP A 50 -4.35 11.57 -10.13
C TRP A 50 -4.32 13.10 -10.00
N ASN A 51 -5.16 13.67 -9.13
CA ASN A 51 -5.19 15.10 -8.79
C ASN A 51 -4.10 15.52 -7.78
N GLY A 52 -3.25 14.59 -7.33
CA GLY A 52 -2.21 14.84 -6.33
C GLY A 52 -2.65 14.65 -4.87
N GLN A 53 -3.91 14.30 -4.63
CA GLN A 53 -4.41 13.93 -3.30
C GLN A 53 -3.67 12.71 -2.76
N MET A 54 -3.39 12.72 -1.46
CA MET A 54 -2.81 11.59 -0.77
C MET A 54 -3.91 10.83 -0.04
N PHE A 55 -4.01 9.54 -0.30
CA PHE A 55 -4.80 8.61 0.48
C PHE A 55 -3.89 7.99 1.54
N GLU A 56 -4.25 8.18 2.81
CA GLU A 56 -3.63 7.46 3.92
C GLU A 56 -4.43 6.18 4.15
N ALA A 57 -3.75 5.04 4.29
CA ALA A 57 -4.40 3.75 4.53
C ALA A 57 -5.40 3.79 5.69
N ASP A 58 -5.12 4.63 6.69
CA ASP A 58 -5.89 4.84 7.93
C ASP A 58 -7.26 5.50 7.68
N THR A 59 -7.42 6.15 6.53
CA THR A 59 -8.64 6.89 6.13
C THR A 59 -9.48 6.15 5.09
N LEU A 60 -9.01 5.00 4.59
CA LEU A 60 -9.78 4.18 3.66
C LEU A 60 -10.96 3.55 4.39
N LEU A 61 -12.16 3.74 3.83
CA LEU A 61 -13.46 3.41 4.42
C LEU A 61 -13.66 1.91 4.72
N GLU A 62 -12.79 1.04 4.21
CA GLU A 62 -12.79 -0.39 4.49
C GLU A 62 -11.37 -0.84 4.86
N PRO A 63 -11.09 -1.15 6.15
CA PRO A 63 -9.79 -1.68 6.54
C PRO A 63 -9.67 -3.12 6.01
N LEU A 64 -9.12 -3.26 4.82
CA LEU A 64 -8.52 -4.51 4.38
C LEU A 64 -7.26 -4.72 5.21
N THR A 65 -7.16 -5.88 5.86
CA THR A 65 -6.12 -6.18 6.85
C THR A 65 -4.72 -6.09 6.23
N ASP A 66 -3.82 -5.32 6.85
CA ASP A 66 -2.41 -5.27 6.47
C ASP A 66 -1.66 -6.48 7.05
N GLU A 67 -1.70 -7.59 6.33
CA GLU A 67 -1.02 -8.84 6.67
C GLU A 67 0.49 -8.80 6.37
N CYS A 68 0.98 -7.81 5.62
CA CYS A 68 2.40 -7.67 5.29
C CYS A 68 3.29 -7.38 6.53
N LYS A 69 2.68 -7.07 7.67
CA LYS A 69 3.34 -6.95 8.98
C LYS A 69 3.70 -8.30 9.61
N ILE A 70 3.14 -9.41 9.12
CA ILE A 70 3.39 -10.74 9.66
C ILE A 70 4.76 -11.24 9.17
N GLN A 71 5.61 -11.64 10.12
CA GLN A 71 6.98 -12.11 9.88
C GLN A 71 7.15 -13.59 10.20
N ASP A 72 6.52 -14.48 9.42
CA ASP A 72 6.46 -15.92 9.70
C ASP A 72 7.13 -16.80 8.63
N GLY A 73 7.80 -16.20 7.63
CA GLY A 73 8.38 -16.96 6.52
C GLY A 73 7.40 -17.33 5.40
N SER A 74 6.13 -16.89 5.49
CA SER A 74 5.08 -17.20 4.52
C SER A 74 4.69 -15.96 3.70
N TRP A 75 4.03 -16.22 2.56
CA TRP A 75 3.45 -15.14 1.76
C TRP A 75 2.21 -14.59 2.43
N HIS A 76 2.14 -13.27 2.53
CA HIS A 76 1.00 -12.51 3.03
C HIS A 76 0.56 -11.48 2.00
N GLN A 77 -0.69 -11.04 2.10
CA GLN A 77 -1.27 -10.09 1.17
C GLN A 77 -1.90 -8.91 1.92
N SER A 78 -1.60 -7.69 1.47
CA SER A 78 -2.28 -6.48 1.93
C SER A 78 -2.94 -5.79 0.76
N ARG A 79 -4.27 -5.75 0.76
CA ARG A 79 -5.07 -5.14 -0.30
C ARG A 79 -5.55 -3.77 0.16
N PHE A 80 -5.55 -2.80 -0.74
CA PHE A 80 -6.01 -1.44 -0.50
C PHE A 80 -7.07 -1.14 -1.55
N PHE A 81 -8.31 -0.90 -1.11
CA PHE A 81 -9.42 -0.55 -1.99
C PHE A 81 -9.72 0.94 -1.86
N PHE A 82 -9.69 1.63 -3.00
CA PHE A 82 -9.99 3.05 -3.12
C PHE A 82 -11.33 3.18 -3.82
N HIS A 83 -12.25 3.92 -3.21
CA HIS A 83 -13.51 4.30 -3.81
C HIS A 83 -13.83 5.75 -3.44
N THR A 84 -14.25 6.52 -4.43
CA THR A 84 -14.49 7.96 -4.29
C THR A 84 -15.62 8.44 -5.20
N GLN A 85 -16.30 9.50 -4.75
CA GLN A 85 -17.28 10.26 -5.52
C GLN A 85 -16.66 11.46 -6.26
N ASP A 86 -15.34 11.64 -6.18
CA ASP A 86 -14.59 12.52 -7.07
C ASP A 86 -13.69 11.67 -7.98
N SER A 87 -14.14 11.46 -9.21
CA SER A 87 -13.44 10.63 -10.17
C SER A 87 -12.04 11.17 -10.53
N TYR A 88 -11.71 12.43 -10.23
CA TYR A 88 -10.38 13.01 -10.46
C TYR A 88 -9.32 12.57 -9.44
N GLU A 89 -9.72 11.97 -8.32
CA GLU A 89 -8.75 11.50 -7.32
C GLU A 89 -8.07 10.18 -7.74
N LEU A 90 -8.73 9.37 -8.58
CA LEU A 90 -8.17 8.12 -9.13
C LEU A 90 -7.75 8.30 -10.61
N PRO A 91 -6.87 7.45 -11.17
CA PRO A 91 -6.17 6.32 -10.54
C PRO A 91 -5.08 6.77 -9.56
N ILE A 92 -4.61 5.84 -8.74
CA ILE A 92 -3.35 5.96 -8.03
C ILE A 92 -2.20 6.00 -9.03
N VAL A 93 -1.35 7.01 -8.91
CA VAL A 93 -0.21 7.28 -9.81
C VAL A 93 1.13 7.09 -9.14
N ASP A 94 1.18 6.98 -7.81
CA ASP A 94 2.42 6.82 -7.04
C ASP A 94 2.13 6.20 -5.67
N ILE A 95 3.13 5.50 -5.13
CA ILE A 95 3.09 4.83 -3.83
C ILE A 95 4.34 5.25 -3.06
N GLN A 96 4.14 5.85 -1.90
CA GLN A 96 5.21 6.24 -0.99
C GLN A 96 5.22 5.32 0.23
N GLU A 97 6.41 5.11 0.79
CA GLU A 97 6.62 4.28 1.99
C GLU A 97 6.03 2.86 1.82
N PRO A 98 6.41 2.11 0.77
CA PRO A 98 5.92 0.73 0.61
C PRO A 98 6.39 -0.15 1.78
N PRO A 99 5.64 -1.21 2.11
CA PRO A 99 5.85 -2.00 3.33
C PRO A 99 7.21 -2.73 3.43
N SER A 100 8.00 -2.82 2.34
CA SER A 100 9.33 -3.43 2.38
C SER A 100 10.46 -2.44 2.05
N SER A 101 11.21 -2.04 3.08
CA SER A 101 12.49 -1.32 2.94
C SER A 101 13.70 -2.13 3.43
N GLN A 102 13.51 -3.42 3.78
CA GLN A 102 14.55 -4.25 4.38
C GLN A 102 15.27 -5.15 3.37
N PRO A 103 16.59 -5.38 3.56
CA PRO A 103 17.30 -6.44 2.87
C PRO A 103 16.69 -7.78 3.32
N ASN A 104 16.24 -8.59 2.36
CA ASN A 104 15.58 -9.89 2.54
C ASN A 104 14.05 -9.90 2.76
N HIS A 105 13.35 -8.83 2.41
CA HIS A 105 11.91 -8.91 2.11
C HIS A 105 11.71 -8.98 0.60
N LEU A 106 10.89 -9.92 0.12
CA LEU A 106 10.38 -9.87 -1.25
C LEU A 106 9.03 -9.18 -1.27
N LEU A 107 8.88 -8.24 -2.21
CA LEU A 107 7.65 -7.51 -2.43
C LEU A 107 7.24 -7.65 -3.89
N HIS A 108 6.02 -8.09 -4.11
CA HIS A 108 5.37 -8.08 -5.41
C HIS A 108 4.16 -7.15 -5.36
N LEU A 109 4.13 -6.17 -6.26
CA LEU A 109 3.06 -5.20 -6.37
C LEU A 109 2.13 -5.59 -7.51
N GLU A 110 0.84 -5.69 -7.19
CA GLU A 110 -0.24 -5.87 -8.15
C GLU A 110 -1.12 -4.62 -8.15
N VAL A 111 -1.19 -3.95 -9.30
CA VAL A 111 -2.00 -2.74 -9.49
C VAL A 111 -3.26 -3.12 -10.26
N GLY A 112 -4.40 -3.10 -9.58
CA GLY A 112 -5.71 -3.35 -10.18
C GLY A 112 -6.13 -2.25 -11.15
N PRO A 113 -7.08 -2.56 -12.06
CA PRO A 113 -7.62 -1.58 -12.99
C PRO A 113 -8.37 -0.48 -12.24
N VAL A 114 -8.35 0.73 -12.79
CA VAL A 114 -9.27 1.79 -12.35
C VAL A 114 -10.60 1.66 -13.08
N CYS A 115 -11.68 1.64 -12.32
CA CYS A 115 -13.05 1.59 -12.79
C CYS A 115 -13.69 2.96 -12.63
N PHE A 116 -14.45 3.39 -13.63
CA PHE A 116 -15.20 4.66 -13.63
C PHE A 116 -16.67 4.36 -13.85
N LEU A 117 -17.55 4.98 -13.04
CA LEU A 117 -19.00 4.85 -13.11
C LEU A 117 -19.66 6.21 -13.31
#